data_AF-A0A954B5Z1-F1
#
_entry.id   AF-A0A954B5Z1-F1
#
_cell.length_a   1.000
_cell.length_b   1.000
_cell.length_c   1.000
_cell.angle_alpha   90.00
_cell.angle_beta   90.00
_cell.angle_gamma   90.00
#
_symmetry.space_group_name_H-M   'P 1'
#
loop_
_entity.id
_entity.type
_entity.pdbx_description
1 polymer ?
#
loop_
_entity_poly.entity_id
_entity_poly.type
_entity_poly.pdbx_seq_one_letter_code
_entity_poly.pdbx_strand_id
1 'polypeptide(L)'
;MHPLQEYLSETGLSFAEFSRSAGIDVSELNQIVIGEIIPSIELAMRISDLTDGVVTLERLTGGDKPVVDARTAFVRGAAPIDEALLAQALSLTLPEILGGDRRRGDSALPQLAAEAAANTYDALSTVSSHQGVDRLVQALRPVLLEILAESFVVQIDRLKLEAMLTRTSELYFQARQEKRRE
;
A
#
# COMPACT_ATOMS: atom_id res chain seq x y z
N MET A 1 24.17 -0.61 16.90
CA MET A 1 23.92 -0.01 15.58
C MET A 1 22.42 0.22 15.47
N HIS A 2 21.97 1.29 14.80
CA HIS A 2 20.54 1.59 14.74
C HIS A 2 19.83 0.61 13.78
N PRO A 3 18.63 0.09 14.09
CA PRO A 3 17.94 -0.93 13.28
C PRO A 3 17.72 -0.52 11.82
N LEU A 4 17.45 0.77 11.57
CA LEU A 4 17.28 1.27 10.21
C LEU A 4 18.60 1.31 9.43
N GLN A 5 19.73 1.54 10.11
CA GLN A 5 21.05 1.52 9.49
C GLN A 5 21.46 0.08 9.11
N GLU A 6 21.14 -0.89 9.97
CA GLU A 6 21.26 -2.33 9.67
C GLU A 6 20.50 -2.67 8.38
N TYR A 7 19.21 -2.37 8.32
CA TYR A 7 18.36 -2.65 7.16
C TYR A 7 18.86 -2.02 5.85
N LEU A 8 19.25 -0.74 5.88
CA LEU A 8 19.77 -0.05 4.68
C LEU A 8 21.08 -0.67 4.19
N SER A 9 21.95 -1.10 5.11
CA SER A 9 23.19 -1.77 4.75
C SER A 9 22.97 -3.15 4.13
N GLU A 10 21.98 -3.90 4.61
CA GLU A 10 21.63 -5.23 4.10
C GLU A 10 20.95 -5.18 2.73
N THR A 11 20.10 -4.17 2.51
CA THR A 11 19.34 -4.00 1.27
C THR A 11 20.10 -3.21 0.18
N GLY A 12 21.21 -2.56 0.54
CA GLY A 12 21.97 -1.71 -0.37
C GLY A 12 21.28 -0.37 -0.72
N LEU A 13 20.20 -0.02 -0.01
CA LEU A 13 19.48 1.23 -0.18
C LEU A 13 20.25 2.40 0.46
N SER A 14 20.33 3.52 -0.25
CA SER A 14 20.89 4.74 0.32
C SER A 14 19.87 5.47 1.21
N PHE A 15 20.39 6.28 2.14
CA PHE A 15 19.56 7.18 2.96
C PHE A 15 18.71 8.14 2.11
N ALA A 16 19.22 8.60 0.97
CA ALA A 16 18.50 9.50 0.06
C ALA A 16 17.33 8.80 -0.64
N GLU A 17 17.47 7.52 -0.98
CA GLU A 17 16.38 6.74 -1.58
C GLU A 17 15.31 6.42 -0.53
N PHE A 18 15.72 5.97 0.65
CA PHE A 18 14.79 5.62 1.71
C PHE A 18 14.00 6.83 2.24
N SER A 19 14.67 7.97 2.47
CA SER A 19 14.02 9.22 2.88
C SER A 19 12.95 9.69 1.90
N ARG A 20 13.21 9.55 0.59
CA ARG A 20 12.23 9.85 -0.46
C ARG A 20 11.02 8.93 -0.37
N SER A 21 11.22 7.63 -0.19
CA SER A 21 10.13 6.66 -0.01
C SER A 21 9.34 6.88 1.28
N ALA A 22 10.03 7.26 2.36
CA ALA A 22 9.42 7.59 3.65
C ALA A 22 8.76 8.99 3.68
N GLY A 23 9.05 9.83 2.69
CA GLY A 23 8.55 11.21 2.65
C GLY A 23 9.09 12.07 3.79
N ILE A 24 10.35 11.89 4.17
CA ILE A 24 11.04 12.68 5.21
C ILE A 24 12.33 13.29 4.69
N ASP A 25 12.84 14.30 5.38
CA ASP A 25 14.12 14.91 5.05
C ASP A 25 15.29 13.96 5.38
N VAL A 26 16.35 13.98 4.56
CA VAL A 26 17.55 13.14 4.77
C VAL A 26 18.25 13.49 6.09
N SER A 27 18.26 14.77 6.47
CA SER A 27 18.84 15.22 7.73
C SER A 27 18.04 14.70 8.92
N GLU A 28 16.70 14.73 8.83
CA GLU A 28 15.82 14.17 9.88
C GLU A 28 16.01 12.65 10.01
N LEU A 29 16.09 11.94 8.88
CA LEU A 29 16.41 10.50 8.85
C LEU A 29 17.75 10.21 9.54
N ASN A 30 18.76 11.04 9.29
CA ASN A 30 20.08 10.88 9.89
C ASN A 30 20.03 11.11 11.42
N GLN A 31 19.30 12.13 11.87
CA GLN A 31 19.10 12.42 13.30
C GLN A 31 18.38 11.28 14.03
N ILE A 32 17.42 10.62 13.37
CA ILE A 32 16.77 9.41 13.90
C ILE A 32 17.79 8.27 14.04
N VAL A 33 18.60 8.03 13.00
CA VAL A 33 19.58 6.93 13.01
C VAL A 33 20.67 7.10 14.06
N ILE A 34 21.15 8.31 14.29
CA ILE A 34 22.14 8.58 15.35
C ILE A 34 21.51 8.69 16.75
N GLY A 35 20.18 8.62 16.86
CA GLY A 35 19.44 8.64 18.13
C GLY A 35 19.25 10.05 18.72
N GLU A 36 19.47 11.11 17.95
CA GLU A 36 19.22 12.50 18.39
C GLU A 36 17.72 12.81 18.48
N ILE A 37 16.92 12.20 17.61
CA ILE A 37 15.47 12.39 17.55
C ILE A 37 14.77 11.05 17.62
N ILE A 38 13.74 10.96 18.47
CA ILE A 38 12.79 9.84 18.44
C ILE A 38 11.73 10.19 17.39
N PRO A 39 11.53 9.36 16.35
CA PRO A 39 10.54 9.62 15.33
C PRO A 39 9.14 9.73 15.93
N SER A 40 8.28 10.54 15.32
CA SER A 40 6.87 10.52 15.62
C SER A 40 6.29 9.12 15.39
N ILE A 41 5.20 8.78 16.07
CA ILE A 41 4.55 7.46 15.91
C ILE A 41 4.18 7.22 14.44
N GLU A 42 3.67 8.24 13.75
CA GLU A 42 3.33 8.16 12.33
C GLU A 42 4.54 7.80 11.48
N LEU A 43 5.66 8.49 11.70
CA LEU A 43 6.89 8.24 10.97
C LEU A 43 7.46 6.85 11.29
N ALA A 44 7.44 6.44 12.56
CA ALA A 44 7.89 5.12 12.96
C ALA A 44 7.04 3.99 12.33
N MET A 45 5.72 4.20 12.20
CA MET A 45 4.84 3.25 11.51
C MET A 45 5.19 3.16 10.03
N ARG A 46 5.40 4.30 9.36
CA ARG A 46 5.76 4.34 7.94
C ARG A 46 7.11 3.68 7.67
N ILE A 47 8.12 3.93 8.51
CA ILE A 47 9.42 3.27 8.44
C ILE A 47 9.23 1.75 8.63
N SER A 48 8.41 1.34 9.60
CA SER A 48 8.15 -0.08 9.83
C SER A 48 7.52 -0.74 8.60
N ASP A 49 6.54 -0.10 7.98
CA ASP A 49 5.88 -0.67 6.81
C ASP A 49 6.78 -0.68 5.56
N LEU A 50 7.60 0.35 5.34
CA LEU A 50 8.57 0.40 4.23
C LEU A 50 9.69 -0.63 4.35
N THR A 51 9.86 -1.18 5.55
CA THR A 51 10.82 -2.26 5.82
C THR A 51 10.14 -3.61 5.98
N ASP A 52 8.85 -3.73 5.58
CA ASP A 52 8.03 -4.94 5.74
C ASP A 52 8.06 -5.50 7.18
N GLY A 53 8.16 -4.61 8.18
CA GLY A 53 8.20 -4.95 9.60
C GLY A 53 9.58 -5.39 10.11
N VAL A 54 10.63 -5.40 9.29
CA VAL A 54 12.01 -5.70 9.74
C VAL A 54 12.48 -4.69 10.78
N VAL A 55 12.18 -3.41 10.56
CA VAL A 55 12.39 -2.36 11.56
C VAL A 55 11.09 -2.15 12.32
N THR A 56 11.02 -2.61 13.57
CA THR A 56 9.77 -2.52 14.35
C THR A 56 9.59 -1.16 15.03
N LEU A 57 8.33 -0.83 15.32
CA LEU A 57 7.95 0.35 16.09
C LEU A 57 8.62 0.39 17.47
N GLU A 58 8.73 -0.74 18.18
CA GLU A 58 9.41 -0.75 19.48
C GLU A 58 10.88 -0.35 19.34
N ARG A 59 11.55 -0.88 18.30
CA ARG A 59 12.97 -0.60 18.04
C ARG A 59 13.22 0.85 17.63
N LEU A 60 12.22 1.53 17.04
CA LEU A 60 12.31 2.94 16.65
C LEU A 60 11.91 3.92 17.78
N THR A 61 11.02 3.51 18.68
CA THR A 61 10.44 4.42 19.69
C THR A 61 10.91 4.16 21.12
N GLY A 62 11.75 3.14 21.34
CA GLY A 62 12.37 2.86 22.63
C GLY A 62 11.54 1.99 23.58
N GLY A 63 10.60 1.19 23.08
CA GLY A 63 9.94 0.10 23.82
C GLY A 63 8.91 0.45 24.91
N ASP A 64 8.83 1.69 25.37
CA ASP A 64 7.99 2.06 26.55
C ASP A 64 6.54 2.49 26.23
N LYS A 65 6.12 2.52 24.96
CA LYS A 65 4.74 2.87 24.58
C LYS A 65 3.99 1.65 24.03
N PRO A 66 2.74 1.37 24.47
CA PRO A 66 1.93 0.31 23.90
C PRO A 66 1.67 0.57 22.40
N VAL A 67 2.36 -0.17 21.55
CA VAL A 67 2.34 -0.05 20.08
C VAL A 67 0.94 -0.31 19.49
N VAL A 68 0.13 -1.11 20.18
CA VAL A 68 -1.23 -1.49 19.77
C VAL A 68 -2.20 -0.29 19.83
N ASP A 69 -2.13 0.54 20.87
CA ASP A 69 -3.03 1.69 21.03
C ASP A 69 -2.73 2.79 20.01
N ALA A 70 -1.46 2.98 19.70
CA ALA A 70 -0.97 3.95 18.72
C ALA A 70 -1.43 3.61 17.29
N ARG A 71 -1.30 2.33 16.87
CA ARG A 71 -1.82 1.86 15.59
C ARG A 71 -3.34 2.01 15.53
N THR A 72 -4.05 1.59 16.56
CA THR A 72 -5.54 1.63 16.57
C THR A 72 -6.09 3.06 16.55
N ALA A 73 -5.41 4.03 17.18
CA ALA A 73 -5.81 5.44 17.19
C ALA A 73 -5.61 6.15 15.84
N PHE A 74 -4.56 5.82 15.08
CA PHE A 74 -4.26 6.43 13.79
C PHE A 74 -5.15 5.90 12.65
N VAL A 75 -5.67 4.68 12.81
CA VAL A 75 -6.35 3.89 11.78
C VAL A 75 -7.80 4.30 11.50
N ARG A 76 -8.46 5.00 12.44
CA ARG A 76 -9.91 5.29 12.39
C ARG A 76 -10.39 6.29 11.31
N GLY A 77 -9.54 6.72 10.38
CA GLY A 77 -9.86 7.78 9.41
C GLY A 77 -10.23 7.34 7.99
N ALA A 78 -9.95 6.10 7.58
CA ALA A 78 -10.16 5.69 6.19
C ALA A 78 -11.61 5.28 5.94
N ALA A 79 -12.36 6.10 5.19
CA ALA A 79 -13.71 5.73 4.76
C ALA A 79 -13.65 4.48 3.86
N PRO A 80 -14.61 3.54 4.02
CA PRO A 80 -14.60 2.25 3.33
C PRO A 80 -14.55 2.40 1.81
N ILE A 81 -14.04 1.35 1.16
CA ILE A 81 -13.97 1.30 -0.31
C ILE A 81 -15.37 1.15 -0.90
N ASP A 82 -15.76 2.09 -1.76
CA ASP A 82 -16.91 1.92 -2.68
C ASP A 82 -16.59 0.83 -3.72
N GLU A 83 -17.07 -0.39 -3.49
CA GLU A 83 -16.83 -1.56 -4.33
C GLU A 83 -17.29 -1.36 -5.78
N ALA A 84 -18.45 -0.73 -5.99
CA ALA A 84 -18.98 -0.50 -7.33
C ALA A 84 -18.10 0.48 -8.12
N LEU A 85 -17.53 1.47 -7.45
CA LEU A 85 -16.58 2.40 -8.06
C LEU A 85 -15.23 1.72 -8.35
N LEU A 86 -14.76 0.86 -7.45
CA LEU A 86 -13.53 0.09 -7.65
C LEU A 86 -13.67 -0.91 -8.81
N ALA A 87 -14.81 -1.60 -8.90
CA ALA A 87 -15.12 -2.51 -10.01
C ALA A 87 -15.12 -1.79 -11.36
N GLN A 88 -15.62 -0.54 -11.41
CA GLN A 88 -15.53 0.29 -12.62
C GLN A 88 -14.09 0.62 -12.99
N ALA A 89 -13.26 1.03 -12.03
CA ALA A 89 -11.84 1.29 -12.28
C ALA A 89 -11.11 0.04 -12.79
N LEU A 90 -11.36 -1.12 -12.17
CA LEU A 90 -10.81 -2.41 -12.60
C LEU A 90 -11.27 -2.82 -14.00
N SER A 91 -12.53 -2.55 -14.36
CA SER A 91 -13.07 -2.86 -15.69
C SER A 91 -12.36 -2.09 -16.81
N LEU A 92 -11.79 -0.92 -16.49
CA LEU A 92 -11.02 -0.12 -17.45
C LEU A 92 -9.59 -0.65 -17.65
N THR A 93 -8.99 -1.22 -16.60
CA THR A 93 -7.55 -1.54 -16.57
C THR A 93 -7.25 -3.03 -16.77
N LEU A 94 -8.09 -3.94 -16.26
CA LEU A 94 -7.89 -5.40 -16.39
C LEU A 94 -7.78 -5.90 -17.83
N PRO A 95 -8.53 -5.37 -18.82
CA PRO A 95 -8.37 -5.81 -20.21
C PRO A 95 -6.95 -5.59 -20.77
N GLU A 96 -6.21 -4.61 -20.26
CA GLU A 96 -4.85 -4.30 -20.72
C GLU A 96 -3.85 -5.43 -20.39
N ILE A 97 -4.08 -6.15 -19.30
CA ILE A 97 -3.22 -7.27 -18.87
C ILE A 97 -3.75 -8.64 -19.34
N LEU A 98 -5.04 -8.75 -19.63
CA LEU A 98 -5.70 -10.01 -20.01
C LEU A 98 -5.77 -10.29 -21.52
N GLY A 99 -5.15 -9.45 -22.36
CA GLY A 99 -5.06 -9.67 -23.82
C GLY A 99 -6.01 -8.83 -24.68
N GLY A 100 -6.45 -7.67 -24.19
CA GLY A 100 -7.16 -6.64 -24.97
C GLY A 100 -8.67 -6.85 -25.12
N ASP A 101 -9.31 -5.96 -25.90
CA ASP A 101 -10.76 -5.68 -26.04
C ASP A 101 -11.71 -6.89 -26.14
N ARG A 102 -11.22 -8.11 -26.42
CA ARG A 102 -12.00 -9.35 -26.43
C ARG A 102 -12.57 -9.74 -25.06
N ARG A 103 -12.09 -9.14 -23.97
CA ARG A 103 -12.62 -9.33 -22.61
C ARG A 103 -13.29 -8.09 -22.02
N ARG A 104 -13.42 -7.00 -22.78
CA ARG A 104 -14.27 -5.87 -22.38
C ARG A 104 -15.72 -6.37 -22.35
N GLY A 105 -16.34 -6.38 -21.17
CA GLY A 105 -17.73 -6.80 -20.97
C GLY A 105 -17.93 -7.98 -20.01
N ASP A 106 -16.86 -8.64 -19.55
CA ASP A 106 -16.94 -9.53 -18.38
C ASP A 106 -16.98 -8.65 -17.12
N SER A 107 -18.17 -8.47 -16.56
CA SER A 107 -18.39 -7.69 -15.34
C SER A 107 -18.17 -8.49 -14.06
N ALA A 108 -18.09 -9.83 -14.14
CA ALA A 108 -18.02 -10.67 -12.95
C ALA A 108 -16.63 -10.59 -12.31
N LEU A 109 -15.56 -10.63 -13.11
CA LEU A 109 -14.19 -10.60 -12.60
C LEU A 109 -13.82 -9.26 -11.95
N PRO A 110 -14.08 -8.08 -12.56
CA PRO A 110 -13.85 -6.80 -11.89
C PRO A 110 -14.63 -6.65 -10.57
N GLN A 111 -15.87 -7.16 -10.51
CA GLN A 111 -16.70 -7.11 -9.31
C GLN A 111 -16.13 -7.98 -8.19
N LEU A 112 -15.78 -9.24 -8.51
CA LEU A 112 -15.20 -10.18 -7.54
C LEU A 112 -13.87 -9.67 -6.99
N ALA A 113 -13.01 -9.12 -7.86
CA ALA A 113 -11.76 -8.50 -7.44
C ALA A 113 -11.99 -7.26 -6.56
N ALA A 114 -13.00 -6.44 -6.86
CA ALA A 114 -13.32 -5.26 -6.05
C ALA A 114 -13.81 -5.63 -4.65
N GLU A 115 -14.69 -6.63 -4.53
CA GLU A 115 -15.19 -7.13 -3.24
C GLU A 115 -14.06 -7.69 -2.37
N ALA A 116 -13.23 -8.58 -2.95
CA ALA A 116 -12.09 -9.16 -2.23
C ALA A 116 -11.07 -8.09 -1.82
N ALA A 117 -10.81 -7.10 -2.68
CA ALA A 117 -9.90 -6.00 -2.39
C ALA A 117 -10.45 -5.04 -1.33
N ALA A 118 -11.77 -4.78 -1.30
CA ALA A 118 -12.38 -3.96 -0.25
C ALA A 118 -12.23 -4.62 1.14
N ASN A 119 -12.52 -5.91 1.24
CA ASN A 119 -12.31 -6.68 2.46
C ASN A 119 -10.83 -6.68 2.91
N THR A 120 -9.92 -6.85 1.95
CA THR A 120 -8.47 -6.79 2.23
C THR A 120 -8.02 -5.40 2.65
N TYR A 121 -8.54 -4.34 2.02
CA TYR A 121 -8.24 -2.94 2.35
C TYR A 121 -8.69 -2.59 3.77
N ASP A 122 -9.87 -3.04 4.16
CA ASP A 122 -10.41 -2.84 5.50
C ASP A 122 -9.62 -3.64 6.54
N ALA A 123 -9.21 -4.88 6.24
CA ALA A 123 -8.32 -5.64 7.09
C ALA A 123 -6.95 -4.94 7.25
N LEU A 124 -6.35 -4.49 6.14
CA LEU A 124 -5.09 -3.75 6.13
C LEU A 124 -5.18 -2.43 6.89
N SER A 125 -6.36 -1.83 6.99
CA SER A 125 -6.54 -0.62 7.79
C SER A 125 -6.04 -0.84 9.22
N THR A 126 -6.21 -2.02 9.80
CA THR A 126 -5.82 -2.31 11.20
C THR A 126 -4.33 -2.55 11.41
N VAL A 127 -3.57 -2.82 10.34
CA VAL A 127 -2.18 -3.30 10.43
C VAL A 127 -1.18 -2.51 9.58
N SER A 128 -1.64 -1.64 8.67
CA SER A 128 -0.80 -0.85 7.76
C SER A 128 -1.06 0.65 7.94
N SER A 129 0.02 1.43 7.96
CA SER A 129 0.03 2.89 7.97
C SER A 129 -0.08 3.50 6.58
N HIS A 130 0.11 2.71 5.52
CA HIS A 130 -0.16 3.14 4.15
C HIS A 130 -1.59 3.67 4.05
N GLN A 131 -1.81 4.72 3.26
CA GLN A 131 -3.13 5.31 3.06
C GLN A 131 -3.40 5.54 1.57
N GLY A 132 -4.66 5.77 1.22
CA GLY A 132 -5.04 6.14 -0.14
C GLY A 132 -4.63 5.09 -1.17
N VAL A 133 -3.93 5.54 -2.21
CA VAL A 133 -3.49 4.75 -3.36
C VAL A 133 -2.63 3.56 -2.93
N ASP A 134 -1.63 3.78 -2.06
CA ASP A 134 -0.67 2.73 -1.71
C ASP A 134 -1.30 1.57 -0.94
N ARG A 135 -2.24 1.87 -0.02
CA ARG A 135 -2.99 0.81 0.69
C ARG A 135 -3.88 0.02 -0.28
N LEU A 136 -4.46 0.68 -1.28
CA LEU A 136 -5.29 0.02 -2.28
C LEU A 136 -4.46 -0.87 -3.22
N VAL A 137 -3.25 -0.43 -3.58
CA VAL A 137 -2.27 -1.28 -4.29
C VAL A 137 -1.91 -2.52 -3.47
N GLN A 138 -1.62 -2.34 -2.16
CA GLN A 138 -1.34 -3.47 -1.26
C GLN A 138 -2.51 -4.45 -1.15
N ALA A 139 -3.75 -3.95 -1.15
CA ALA A 139 -4.95 -4.79 -1.10
C ALA A 139 -5.20 -5.52 -2.43
N LEU A 140 -5.05 -4.84 -3.56
CA LEU A 140 -5.34 -5.38 -4.89
C LEU A 140 -4.31 -6.41 -5.35
N ARG A 141 -3.02 -6.23 -5.00
CA ARG A 141 -1.94 -7.09 -5.48
C ARG A 141 -2.15 -8.58 -5.20
N PRO A 142 -2.35 -9.04 -3.94
CA PRO A 142 -2.54 -10.45 -3.66
C PRO A 142 -3.83 -10.99 -4.28
N VAL A 143 -4.92 -10.22 -4.22
CA VAL A 143 -6.24 -10.58 -4.78
C VAL A 143 -6.15 -10.85 -6.27
N LEU A 144 -5.53 -9.95 -7.04
CA LEU A 144 -5.42 -10.12 -8.48
C LEU A 144 -4.43 -11.24 -8.84
N LEU A 145 -3.33 -11.39 -8.11
CA LEU A 145 -2.41 -12.52 -8.37
C LEU A 145 -3.12 -13.86 -8.19
N GLU A 146 -3.94 -14.00 -7.14
CA GLU A 146 -4.70 -15.22 -6.86
C GLU A 146 -5.78 -15.49 -7.91
N ILE A 147 -6.67 -14.51 -8.15
CA ILE A 147 -7.74 -14.63 -9.15
C ILE A 147 -7.17 -14.96 -10.54
N LEU A 148 -6.07 -14.29 -10.92
CA LEU A 148 -5.49 -14.46 -12.24
C LEU A 148 -4.73 -15.79 -12.37
N ALA A 149 -4.09 -16.27 -11.31
CA ALA A 149 -3.45 -17.59 -11.28
C ALA A 149 -4.47 -18.73 -11.39
N GLU A 150 -5.63 -18.61 -10.74
CA GLU A 150 -6.69 -19.61 -10.82
C GLU A 150 -7.45 -19.57 -12.16
N SER A 151 -7.71 -18.37 -12.67
CA SER A 151 -8.58 -18.19 -13.84
C SER A 151 -7.85 -18.27 -15.18
N PHE A 152 -6.53 -18.04 -15.21
CA PHE A 152 -5.79 -17.89 -16.46
C PHE A 152 -4.41 -18.55 -16.46
N VAL A 153 -4.11 -19.27 -17.55
CA VAL A 153 -2.74 -19.71 -17.88
C VAL A 153 -1.99 -18.55 -18.58
N VAL A 154 -1.91 -17.39 -17.91
CA VAL A 154 -1.25 -16.20 -18.46
C VAL A 154 -0.01 -15.91 -17.62
N GLN A 155 1.15 -15.87 -18.26
CA GLN A 155 2.35 -15.30 -17.64
C GLN A 155 2.17 -13.78 -17.59
N ILE A 156 1.81 -13.28 -16.41
CA ILE A 156 1.65 -11.85 -16.18
C ILE A 156 3.04 -11.24 -15.96
N ASP A 157 3.36 -10.26 -16.80
CA ASP A 157 4.52 -9.41 -16.60
C ASP A 157 4.34 -8.60 -15.31
N ARG A 158 5.25 -8.81 -14.35
CA ARG A 158 5.23 -8.14 -13.04
C ARG A 158 5.21 -6.62 -13.18
N LEU A 159 5.97 -6.04 -14.10
CA LEU A 159 6.02 -4.58 -14.28
C LEU A 159 4.68 -4.05 -14.80
N LYS A 160 4.02 -4.80 -15.69
CA LYS A 160 2.69 -4.43 -16.19
C LYS A 160 1.62 -4.55 -15.10
N LEU A 161 1.70 -5.58 -14.26
CA LEU A 161 0.80 -5.73 -13.12
C LEU A 161 0.92 -4.56 -12.15
N GLU A 162 2.14 -4.19 -11.75
CA GLU A 162 2.36 -3.07 -10.84
C GLU A 162 1.85 -1.75 -11.42
N ALA A 163 2.14 -1.47 -12.69
CA ALA A 163 1.64 -0.27 -13.35
C ALA A 163 0.10 -0.23 -13.41
N MET A 164 -0.53 -1.38 -13.65
CA MET A 164 -1.99 -1.53 -13.67
C MET A 164 -2.60 -1.32 -12.28
N LEU A 165 -2.00 -1.88 -11.22
CA LEU A 165 -2.45 -1.72 -9.84
C LEU A 165 -2.45 -0.26 -9.39
N THR A 166 -1.34 0.45 -9.66
CA THR A 166 -1.22 1.88 -9.36
C THR A 166 -2.26 2.68 -10.13
N ARG A 167 -2.36 2.47 -11.44
CA ARG A 167 -3.32 3.19 -12.30
C ARG A 167 -4.77 2.96 -11.88
N THR A 168 -5.14 1.72 -11.53
CA THR A 168 -6.48 1.38 -11.04
C THR A 168 -6.80 2.13 -9.75
N SER A 169 -5.84 2.17 -8.83
CA SER A 169 -5.98 2.83 -7.54
C SER A 169 -6.12 4.35 -7.71
N GLU A 170 -5.32 4.96 -8.58
CA GLU A 170 -5.43 6.38 -8.93
C GLU A 170 -6.79 6.73 -9.54
N LEU A 171 -7.26 5.94 -10.52
CA LEU A 171 -8.57 6.13 -11.15
C LEU A 171 -9.71 6.05 -10.13
N TYR A 172 -9.65 5.07 -9.22
CA TYR A 172 -10.61 4.94 -8.13
C TYR A 172 -10.65 6.19 -7.25
N PHE A 173 -9.49 6.66 -6.76
CA PHE A 173 -9.46 7.81 -5.86
C PHE A 173 -9.82 9.13 -6.56
N GLN A 174 -9.50 9.27 -7.86
CA GLN A 174 -9.95 10.40 -8.67
C GLN A 174 -11.48 10.40 -8.77
N ALA A 175 -12.08 9.30 -9.22
CA ALA A 175 -13.53 9.20 -9.38
C ALA A 175 -14.27 9.36 -8.03
N ARG A 176 -13.67 8.91 -6.93
CA ARG A 176 -14.21 9.09 -5.58
C ARG A 176 -14.22 10.55 -5.15
N GLN A 177 -13.21 11.33 -5.53
CA GLN A 177 -13.17 12.77 -5.27
C GLN A 177 -14.20 13.51 -6.09
N GLU A 178 -14.39 13.13 -7.35
CA GLU A 178 -15.41 13.70 -8.25
C GLU A 178 -16.82 13.46 -7.68
N LYS A 179 -17.16 12.21 -7.32
CA LYS A 179 -18.44 11.84 -6.68
C LYS A 179 -18.73 12.57 -5.35
N ARG A 180 -17.71 13.06 -4.65
CA ARG A 180 -17.87 13.83 -3.39
C ARG A 180 -18.12 15.32 -3.62
N ARG A 181 -17.89 15.82 -4.84
CA ARG A 181 -18.10 17.23 -5.22
C ARG A 181 -19.48 17.47 -5.83
N GLU A 182 -20.18 16.41 -6.19
CA GLU A 182 -21.58 16.40 -6.66
C GLU A 182 -22.55 16.37 -5.48
#